data_AF-A0A150KKF9-F1
#
_entry.id   AF-A0A150KKF9-F1
#
_cell.length_a   1.000
_cell.length_b   1.000
_cell.length_c   1.000
_cell.angle_alpha   90.00
_cell.angle_beta   90.00
_cell.angle_gamma   90.00
#
_symmetry.space_group_name_H-M   'P 1'
#
loop_
_entity.id
_entity.type
_entity.pdbx_description
1 polymer ?
#
loop_
_entity_poly.entity_id
_entity_poly.type
_entity_poly.pdbx_seq_one_letter_code
_entity_poly.pdbx_strand_id
1 'polypeptide(L)' 'MNELENIAAKQLVEQNNKLREQLTPENKKYYEDILLYMRTFGFFHEELETEQHLMTILQDILEAQKQGE' A
#
# COMPACT_ATOMS: atom_id res chain seq x y z
N MET A 1 7.61 16.92 -8.15
CA MET A 1 6.86 15.77 -8.68
C MET A 1 6.36 16.13 -10.07
N ASN A 2 6.73 15.36 -11.08
CA ASN A 2 6.24 15.57 -12.44
C ASN A 2 4.84 14.93 -12.60
N GLU A 3 4.11 15.30 -13.66
CA GLU A 3 2.72 14.86 -13.88
C GLU A 3 2.60 13.32 -14.03
N LEU A 4 3.63 12.67 -14.60
CA LEU A 4 3.64 11.22 -14.79
C LEU A 4 3.76 10.47 -13.45
N GLU A 5 4.61 10.96 -12.53
CA GLU A 5 4.75 10.40 -11.18
C GLU A 5 3.43 10.47 -10.41
N ASN A 6 2.70 11.58 -10.53
CA ASN A 6 1.41 11.73 -9.86
C ASN A 6 0.35 10.76 -10.40
N ILE A 7 0.31 10.56 -11.73
CA ILE A 7 -0.57 9.57 -12.36
C ILE A 7 -0.23 8.15 -11.88
N ALA A 8 1.06 7.81 -11.83
CA ALA A 8 1.52 6.51 -11.37
C ALA A 8 1.17 6.27 -9.88
N ALA A 9 1.36 7.27 -9.03
CA ALA A 9 0.98 7.19 -7.61
C ALA A 9 -0.52 6.94 -7.44
N LYS A 10 -1.38 7.66 -8.18
CA LYS A 10 -2.83 7.43 -8.15
C LYS A 10 -3.23 6.01 -8.60
N GLN A 11 -2.58 5.48 -9.63
CA GLN A 11 -2.81 4.12 -10.08
C GLN A 11 -2.44 3.09 -9.00
N LEU A 12 -1.34 3.31 -8.27
CA LEU A 12 -0.95 2.46 -7.15
C LEU A 12 -1.97 2.54 -6.00
N VAL A 13 -2.46 3.74 -5.66
CA VAL A 13 -3.53 3.91 -4.66
C VAL A 13 -4.77 3.11 -5.03
N GLU A 14 -5.22 3.18 -6.28
CA GLU A 14 -6.39 2.43 -6.75
C GLU A 14 -6.19 0.91 -6.70
N GLN A 15 -5.02 0.42 -7.13
CA GLN A 15 -4.69 -1.00 -7.07
C GLN A 15 -4.62 -1.48 -5.62
N ASN A 16 -4.00 -0.67 -4.75
CA ASN A 16 -3.87 -0.94 -3.32
C ASN A 16 -5.24 -1.14 -2.66
N ASN A 17 -6.16 -0.21 -2.91
CA ASN A 17 -7.51 -0.26 -2.38
C ASN A 17 -8.28 -1.51 -2.82
N LYS A 18 -8.02 -2.03 -4.02
CA LYS A 18 -8.64 -3.28 -4.51
C LYS A 18 -8.01 -4.52 -3.88
N LEU A 19 -6.68 -4.54 -3.77
CA LEU A 19 -5.94 -5.71 -3.28
C LEU A 19 -6.10 -5.90 -1.76
N ARG A 20 -6.14 -4.81 -0.98
CA ARG A 20 -6.29 -4.91 0.48
C ARG A 20 -7.61 -5.53 0.93
N GLU A 21 -8.64 -5.52 0.08
CA GLU A 21 -9.92 -6.20 0.35
C GLU A 21 -9.81 -7.72 0.30
N GLN A 22 -8.70 -8.27 -0.22
CA GLN A 22 -8.41 -9.70 -0.24
C GLN A 22 -7.67 -10.18 1.01
N LEU A 23 -7.26 -9.26 1.89
CA LEU A 23 -6.65 -9.61 3.16
C LEU A 23 -7.68 -10.22 4.11
N THR A 24 -7.21 -11.11 4.98
CA THR A 24 -7.97 -11.53 6.16
C THR A 24 -8.22 -10.31 7.07
N PRO A 25 -9.25 -10.34 7.92
CA PRO A 25 -9.54 -9.22 8.81
C PRO A 25 -8.36 -8.78 9.68
N GLU A 26 -7.54 -9.72 10.14
CA GLU A 26 -6.37 -9.45 10.98
C GLU A 26 -5.25 -8.77 10.18
N ASN A 27 -4.86 -9.34 9.03
CA ASN A 27 -3.86 -8.74 8.15
C ASN A 27 -4.31 -7.40 7.59
N LYS A 28 -5.61 -7.24 7.30
CA LYS A 28 -6.18 -5.98 6.82
C LYS A 28 -5.99 -4.88 7.87
N LYS A 29 -6.32 -5.17 9.13
CA LYS A 29 -6.14 -4.22 10.23
C LYS A 29 -4.68 -3.81 10.37
N TYR A 30 -3.77 -4.78 10.41
CA TYR A 30 -2.33 -4.53 10.49
C TYR A 30 -1.82 -3.68 9.31
N TYR A 31 -2.24 -4.02 8.10
CA TYR A 31 -1.85 -3.29 6.90
C TYR A 31 -2.40 -1.85 6.88
N GLU A 32 -3.64 -1.64 7.30
CA GLU A 32 -4.26 -0.32 7.37
C GLU A 32 -3.56 0.60 8.39
N ASP A 33 -3.04 0.04 9.49
CA ASP A 33 -2.21 0.79 10.45
C ASP A 33 -0.89 1.26 9.81
N ILE A 34 -0.21 0.40 9.03
CA ILE A 34 0.98 0.77 8.25
C ILE A 34 0.64 1.86 7.23
N LEU A 35 -0.46 1.67 6.50
CA LEU A 35 -0.90 2.61 5.46
C LEU A 35 -1.21 3.99 6.04
N LEU A 36 -1.89 4.06 7.19
CA LEU A 36 -2.13 5.30 7.90
C LEU A 36 -0.82 5.97 8.32
N TYR A 37 0.10 5.22 8.93
CA TYR A 37 1.40 5.74 9.34
C TYR A 37 2.18 6.28 8.13
N MET A 38 2.41 5.45 7.12
CA MET A 38 3.24 5.82 5.96
C MET A 38 2.65 6.97 5.16
N ARG A 39 1.33 7.06 4.95
CA ARG A 39 0.73 8.20 4.24
C ARG A 39 0.73 9.49 5.06
N THR A 40 0.57 9.39 6.38
CA THR A 40 0.64 10.56 7.27
C THR A 40 2.04 11.15 7.32
N PHE A 41 3.07 10.30 7.45
CA PHE A 41 4.48 10.73 7.44
C PHE A 41 4.98 11.05 6.03
N GLY A 42 4.54 10.28 5.03
CA GLY A 42 4.89 10.43 3.62
C GLY A 42 4.30 11.67 2.95
N PHE A 43 3.39 12.40 3.62
CA PHE A 43 2.96 13.73 3.18
C PHE A 43 4.14 14.71 3.00
N PHE A 44 5.27 14.45 3.65
CA PHE A 44 6.51 15.21 3.52
C PHE A 44 7.54 14.57 2.56
N HIS A 45 7.22 13.45 1.89
CA HIS A 45 8.14 12.66 1.03
C HIS A 45 7.57 12.48 -0.40
N GLU A 46 8.30 11.77 -1.28
CA GLU A 46 7.84 11.44 -2.63
C GLU A 46 6.65 10.45 -2.58
N GLU A 47 5.47 10.94 -2.98
CA GLU A 47 4.21 10.19 -2.97
C GLU A 47 4.29 8.87 -3.75
N LEU A 48 4.95 8.88 -4.92
CA LEU A 48 5.15 7.67 -5.74
C LEU A 48 5.96 6.60 -5.01
N GLU A 49 7.07 6.97 -4.39
CA GLU A 49 7.91 6.04 -3.63
C GLU A 49 7.16 5.46 -2.42
N THR A 50 6.39 6.30 -1.72
CA THR A 50 5.54 5.86 -0.60
C THR A 50 4.54 4.81 -1.05
N GLU A 51 3.84 5.04 -2.17
CA GLU A 51 2.85 4.11 -2.70
C GLU A 51 3.49 2.82 -3.26
N GLN A 52 4.72 2.88 -3.79
CA GLN A 52 5.47 1.70 -4.22
C GLN A 52 5.81 0.80 -3.03
N HIS A 53 6.35 1.36 -1.94
CA HIS A 53 6.65 0.60 -0.73
C HIS A 53 5.38 -0.01 -0.11
N LEU A 54 4.29 0.76 -0.05
CA LEU A 54 3.00 0.26 0.43
C LEU A 54 2.49 -0.91 -0.40
N MET A 55 2.67 -0.85 -1.72
CA MET A 55 2.29 -1.94 -2.63
C MET A 55 3.13 -3.20 -2.41
N THR A 56 4.44 -3.06 -2.24
CA THR A 56 5.34 -4.20 -1.92
C THR A 56 4.91 -4.89 -0.63
N ILE A 57 4.74 -4.12 0.46
CA ILE A 57 4.31 -4.66 1.76
C ILE A 57 2.96 -5.40 1.62
N LEU A 58 2.00 -4.84 0.87
CA LEU A 58 0.71 -5.47 0.66
C LEU A 58 0.83 -6.82 -0.07
N GLN A 59 1.69 -6.89 -1.08
CA GLN A 59 1.93 -8.12 -1.85
C GLN A 59 2.59 -9.19 -0.98
N ASP A 60 3.57 -8.81 -0.16
CA ASP A 60 4.23 -9.73 0.77
C ASP A 60 3.24 -10.31 1.79
N ILE A 61 2.37 -9.48 2.36
CA ILE A 61 1.32 -9.94 3.30
C ILE A 61 0.33 -10.87 2.59
N LEU A 62 -0.10 -10.54 1.38
CA LEU A 62 -1.00 -11.39 0.59
C LEU A 62 -0.36 -12.75 0.25
N GLU A 63 0.95 -12.77 0.01
CA GLU A 63 1.69 -14.00 -0.25
C GLU A 63 1.81 -14.85 1.02
N ALA A 64 2.26 -14.28 2.14
CA ALA A 64 2.35 -14.97 3.43
C ALA A 64 0.99 -15.55 3.85
N GLN A 65 -0.07 -14.76 3.73
CA GLN A 65 -1.44 -15.18 4.02
C GLN A 65 -1.89 -16.39 3.18
N LYS A 66 -1.49 -16.47 1.90
CA LYS A 66 -1.81 -17.62 1.04
C LYS A 66 -1.03 -18.87 1.43
N GLN A 67 0.17 -18.70 1.98
CA GLN A 67 1.02 -19.79 2.45
C GLN A 67 0.60 -20.28 3.85
N GLY A 68 -0.26 -19.53 4.55
CA GLY A 68 -0.78 -19.88 5.88
C GLY A 68 0.17 -19.47 7.01
N GLU A 69 1.06 -18.52 6.73
CA GLU A 69 1.90 -17.83 7.72
C GLU A 69 1.17 -16.63 8.33
#